data_AF-A0A9C8EZ96-F1
#
_entry.id   AF-A0A9C8EZ96-F1
#
_cell.length_a   1.000
_cell.length_b   1.000
_cell.length_c   1.000
_cell.angle_alpha   90.00
_cell.angle_beta   90.00
_cell.angle_gamma   90.00
#
_symmetry.space_group_name_H-M   'P 1'
#
loop_
_entity.id
_entity.type
_entity.pdbx_description
1 polymer ?
#
loop_
_entity_poly.entity_id
_entity_poly.type
_entity_poly.pdbx_seq_one_letter_code
_entity_poly.pdbx_strand_id
1 'polypeptide(L)'
;MSYCSGKVCCSRHLIVLDEIGKIKLYSKKFKRLIKEILDLSRSVLATIGKIKNDFVEEVKCREDVVIFELTLRNRDEVFERIVEILEGGI
;
A
#
# COMPACT_ATOMS: atom_id res chain seq x y z
N MET A 1 20.04 -28.19 22.42
CA MET A 1 21.19 -27.60 21.70
C MET A 1 20.60 -26.74 20.58
N SER A 2 20.30 -25.46 20.87
CA SER A 2 21.08 -24.26 20.49
C SER A 2 21.14 -24.11 18.97
N TYR A 3 20.50 -23.12 18.33
CA TYR A 3 20.73 -21.69 18.48
C TYR A 3 19.46 -20.87 18.14
N CYS A 4 19.10 -19.92 19.01
CA CYS A 4 18.17 -18.85 18.68
C CYS A 4 19.02 -17.61 18.36
N SER A 5 19.27 -17.37 17.07
CA SER A 5 19.72 -16.05 16.61
C SER A 5 18.47 -15.22 16.37
N GLY A 6 18.34 -14.17 17.18
CA GLY A 6 17.16 -13.33 17.24
C GLY A 6 16.68 -12.82 15.88
N LYS A 7 15.41 -13.09 15.60
CA LYS A 7 14.51 -12.15 14.95
C LYS A 7 13.18 -12.25 15.68
N VAL A 8 12.80 -11.18 16.36
CA VAL A 8 11.41 -10.99 16.79
C VAL A 8 10.59 -10.89 15.50
N CYS A 9 9.92 -11.97 15.13
CA CYS A 9 8.95 -11.93 14.03
C CYS A 9 7.64 -11.38 14.59
N CYS A 10 7.55 -10.05 14.72
CA CYS A 10 6.25 -9.41 14.68
C CYS A 10 5.75 -9.63 13.25
N SER A 11 4.80 -10.54 13.06
CA SER A 11 4.17 -10.80 11.76
C SER A 11 3.50 -9.50 11.27
N ARG A 12 4.27 -8.67 10.56
CA ARG A 12 3.77 -7.46 9.90
C ARG A 12 2.86 -7.95 8.78
N HIS A 13 1.56 -8.01 9.06
CA HIS A 13 0.55 -8.38 8.07
C HIS A 13 0.46 -7.27 7.03
N LEU A 14 1.27 -7.37 5.95
CA LEU A 14 1.16 -6.52 4.77
C LEU A 14 -0.08 -6.92 3.98
N ILE A 15 -0.94 -5.96 3.69
CA ILE A 15 -2.08 -6.12 2.79
C ILE A 15 -1.66 -5.65 1.41
N VAL A 16 -1.76 -6.51 0.40
CA VAL A 16 -1.45 -6.17 -0.99
C VAL A 16 -2.74 -6.06 -1.80
N LEU A 17 -2.93 -4.92 -2.44
CA LEU A 17 -4.08 -4.63 -3.31
C LEU A 17 -3.60 -4.35 -4.72
N ASP A 18 -3.74 -5.34 -5.60
CA ASP A 18 -3.48 -5.12 -7.02
C ASP A 18 -4.68 -4.45 -7.69
N GLU A 19 -4.49 -3.16 -7.89
CA GLU A 19 -5.29 -2.16 -8.58
C GLU A 19 -6.60 -1.73 -7.90
N ILE A 20 -6.59 -0.48 -7.45
CA ILE A 20 -7.77 0.36 -7.19
C ILE A 20 -8.16 1.03 -8.53
N GLY A 21 -8.82 0.25 -9.38
CA GLY A 21 -9.15 0.63 -10.77
C GLY A 21 -10.59 1.12 -10.98
N LYS A 22 -10.83 1.81 -12.09
CA LYS A 22 -12.09 2.51 -12.43
C LYS A 22 -13.34 1.63 -12.31
N ILE A 23 -13.27 0.39 -12.80
CA ILE A 23 -14.42 -0.52 -12.81
C ILE A 23 -14.84 -0.89 -11.38
N LYS A 24 -13.87 -1.15 -10.51
CA LYS A 24 -14.11 -1.52 -9.11
C LYS A 24 -14.74 -0.36 -8.32
N LEU A 25 -14.46 0.89 -8.70
CA LEU A 25 -14.95 2.10 -8.02
C LEU A 25 -16.44 2.41 -8.24
N TYR A 26 -17.14 1.73 -9.16
CA TYR A 26 -18.60 1.82 -9.23
C TYR A 26 -19.29 1.07 -8.08
N SER A 27 -18.58 0.16 -7.42
CA SER A 27 -19.10 -0.58 -6.28
C SER A 27 -18.95 0.19 -4.97
N LYS A 28 -20.08 0.60 -4.37
CA LYS A 28 -20.11 1.16 -3.01
C LYS A 28 -19.49 0.22 -1.98
N LYS A 29 -19.67 -1.10 -2.15
CA LYS A 29 -19.09 -2.13 -1.27
C LYS A 29 -17.57 -2.14 -1.38
N PHE A 30 -17.03 -2.02 -2.58
CA PHE A 30 -15.58 -1.96 -2.79
C PHE A 30 -14.97 -0.70 -2.17
N LYS A 31 -15.56 0.48 -2.40
CA LYS A 31 -15.11 1.73 -1.78
C LYS A 31 -15.08 1.64 -0.25
N ARG A 32 -16.14 1.09 0.35
CA ARG A 32 -16.19 0.88 1.81
C ARG A 32 -15.10 -0.08 2.29
N LEU A 33 -14.90 -1.20 1.61
CA LEU A 33 -13.85 -2.17 1.95
C LEU A 33 -12.45 -1.53 1.91
N ILE A 34 -12.16 -0.70 0.90
CA ILE A 34 -10.87 -0.01 0.81
C ILE A 34 -10.68 0.95 2.00
N LYS A 35 -11.71 1.72 2.39
CA LYS A 35 -11.64 2.58 3.59
C LYS A 35 -11.37 1.74 4.85
N GLU A 36 -12.14 0.67 5.05
CA GLU A 36 -11.96 -0.25 6.18
C GLU A 36 -10.55 -0.85 6.23
N ILE A 37 -9.96 -1.20 5.07
CA ILE A 37 -8.59 -1.72 4.97
C ILE A 37 -7.56 -0.64 5.33
N LEU A 38 -7.73 0.59 4.83
CA LEU A 38 -6.81 1.70 5.09
C LEU A 38 -6.86 2.18 6.54
N ASP A 39 -7.96 1.93 7.26
CA ASP A 39 -8.10 2.28 8.68
C ASP A 39 -7.57 1.18 9.63
N LEU A 40 -7.05 0.07 9.10
CA LEU A 40 -6.39 -0.97 9.90
C LEU A 40 -5.01 -0.50 10.36
N SER A 41 -4.56 -0.95 11.54
CA SER A 41 -3.19 -0.78 12.03
C SER A 41 -2.15 -1.66 11.32
N ARG A 42 -2.31 -1.85 10.00
CA ARG A 42 -1.50 -2.73 9.15
C ARG A 42 -0.98 -1.96 7.95
N SER A 43 0.22 -2.28 7.48
CA SER A 43 0.76 -1.71 6.25
C SER A 43 -0.06 -2.18 5.04
N VAL A 44 -0.35 -1.24 4.13
CA VAL A 44 -1.07 -1.51 2.88
C VAL A 44 -0.20 -1.09 1.71
N LEU A 45 0.01 -1.99 0.76
CA LEU A 45 0.62 -1.70 -0.54
C LEU A 45 -0.44 -1.84 -1.62
N ALA A 46 -0.74 -0.77 -2.33
CA ALA A 46 -1.78 -0.75 -3.36
C ALA A 46 -1.27 -0.11 -4.65
N THR A 47 -1.73 -0.62 -5.79
CA THR A 47 -1.57 0.06 -7.09
C THR A 47 -2.85 0.83 -7.42
N ILE A 48 -2.70 2.00 -8.05
CA ILE A 48 -3.83 2.86 -8.44
C ILE A 48 -3.70 3.17 -9.93
N GLY A 49 -4.78 2.97 -10.68
CA GLY A 49 -4.80 3.35 -12.09
C GLY A 49 -4.69 4.87 -12.27
N LYS A 50 -4.13 5.35 -13.39
CA LYS A 50 -4.12 6.79 -13.73
C LYS A 50 -5.51 7.27 -14.12
N ILE A 51 -6.37 7.49 -13.13
CA ILE A 51 -7.77 7.90 -13.30
C ILE A 51 -8.09 9.13 -12.44
N LYS A 52 -8.88 10.05 -12.98
CA LYS A 52 -9.50 11.12 -12.21
C LYS A 52 -10.79 10.59 -11.60
N ASN A 53 -10.80 10.42 -10.28
CA ASN A 53 -11.97 9.96 -9.54
C ASN A 53 -11.92 10.48 -8.10
N ASP A 54 -13.01 11.05 -7.61
CA ASP A 54 -13.06 11.68 -6.28
C ASP A 54 -12.63 10.74 -5.16
N PHE A 55 -12.95 9.44 -5.24
CA PHE A 55 -12.52 8.47 -4.24
C PHE A 55 -11.02 8.19 -4.29
N VAL A 56 -10.44 8.17 -5.49
CA VAL A 56 -8.98 7.99 -5.64
C VAL A 56 -8.24 9.20 -5.11
N GLU A 57 -8.74 10.40 -5.39
CA GLU A 57 -8.16 11.64 -4.84
C GLU A 57 -8.32 11.69 -3.31
N GLU A 58 -9.46 11.23 -2.76
CA GLU A 58 -9.64 11.07 -1.31
C GLU A 58 -8.57 10.17 -0.69
N VAL A 59 -8.30 9.01 -1.29
CA VAL A 59 -7.26 8.07 -0.81
C VAL A 59 -5.86 8.69 -0.90
N LYS A 60 -5.56 9.40 -1.99
CA LYS A 60 -4.25 10.05 -2.19
C LYS A 60 -3.99 11.19 -1.21
N CYS A 61 -5.02 11.91 -0.79
CA CYS A 61 -4.90 13.05 0.13
C CYS A 61 -4.77 12.65 1.60
N ARG A 62 -4.79 11.36 1.94
CA ARG A 62 -4.60 10.92 3.33
C ARG A 62 -3.15 11.19 3.77
N GLU A 63 -3.00 11.66 5.01
CA GLU A 63 -1.70 12.01 5.59
C GLU A 63 -0.79 10.79 5.82
N ASP A 64 -1.39 9.60 5.95
CA ASP A 64 -0.70 8.32 6.16
C ASP A 64 -0.37 7.58 4.85
N VAL A 65 -0.57 8.22 3.69
CA VAL A 65 -0.34 7.61 2.37
C VAL A 65 0.89 8.19 1.69
N VAL A 66 1.78 7.28 1.26
CA VAL A 66 2.92 7.61 0.40
C VAL A 66 2.58 7.21 -1.04
N ILE A 67 2.72 8.16 -1.96
CA ILE A 67 2.41 7.93 -3.39
C ILE A 67 3.70 7.88 -4.19
N PHE A 68 3.83 6.82 -4.99
CA PHE A 68 4.87 6.68 -5.99
C PHE A 68 4.27 6.75 -7.40
N GLU A 69 4.68 7.71 -8.21
CA GLU A 69 4.40 7.67 -9.64
C GLU A 69 5.39 6.73 -10.33
N LEU A 70 4.90 5.57 -10.78
CA LEU A 70 5.72 4.56 -11.44
C LEU A 70 5.84 4.86 -12.95
N THR A 71 7.07 4.79 -13.44
CA THR A 71 7.46 4.86 -14.84
C THR A 71 8.39 3.69 -15.16
N LEU A 72 8.67 3.43 -16.44
CA LEU A 72 9.65 2.40 -16.81
C LEU A 72 11.07 2.71 -16.31
N ARG A 73 11.40 4.00 -16.10
CA ARG A 73 12.75 4.45 -15.75
C ARG A 73 13.05 4.40 -14.25
N ASN A 74 12.03 4.52 -13.40
CA ASN A 74 12.20 4.55 -11.95
C ASN A 74 11.70 3.27 -11.26
N ARG A 75 11.49 2.18 -12.01
CA ARG A 75 10.94 0.94 -11.48
C ARG A 75 11.79 0.36 -10.35
N ASP A 76 13.10 0.33 -10.54
CA ASP A 76 14.03 -0.27 -9.57
C ASP A 76 14.18 0.64 -8.34
N GLU A 77 14.31 1.95 -8.54
CA GLU A 77 14.35 2.95 -7.46
C GLU A 77 13.08 2.91 -6.59
N VAL A 78 11.90 2.89 -7.21
CA VAL A 78 10.63 2.81 -6.47
C VAL A 78 10.51 1.50 -5.71
N PHE A 79 11.00 0.39 -6.28
CA PHE A 79 11.03 -0.89 -5.59
C PHE A 79 11.89 -0.82 -4.31
N GLU A 80 13.11 -0.29 -4.41
CA GLU A 80 14.00 -0.13 -3.26
C GLU A 80 13.37 0.72 -2.16
N ARG A 81 12.78 1.87 -2.53
CA ARG A 81 12.08 2.77 -1.58
C ARG A 81 10.89 2.11 -0.89
N ILE A 82 10.12 1.29 -1.61
CA ILE A 82 8.98 0.55 -1.01
C ILE A 82 9.49 -0.47 0.00
N VAL A 83 10.56 -1.21 -0.31
CA VAL A 83 11.15 -2.18 0.62
C VAL A 83 11.65 -1.49 1.88
N GLU A 84 12.37 -0.38 1.76
CA GLU A 84 12.88 0.41 2.89
C GLU A 84 11.76 0.85 3.85
N ILE A 85 10.66 1.40 3.30
CA ILE A 85 9.49 1.82 4.10
C ILE A 85 8.87 0.62 4.83
N LEU A 86 8.70 -0.51 4.16
CA LEU A 86 8.04 -1.69 4.73
C LEU A 86 8.88 -2.37 5.82
N GLU A 87 10.20 -2.36 5.68
CA GLU A 87 11.14 -2.87 6.68
C GLU A 87 11.26 -1.92 7.90
N GLY A 88 10.79 -0.67 7.78
CA GLY A 88 10.75 0.30 8.86
C GLY A 88 11.94 1.26 8.90
N GLY A 89 12.57 1.52 7.75
CA GLY A 89 13.55 2.60 7.59
C GLY A 89 12.84 3.95 7.49
N ILE A 90 12.69 4.64 8.63
CA ILE A 90 12.45 6.09 8.72
C ILE A 90 13.36 6.63 9.82
#